data_AF-K1R8G1-F1
#
_entry.id   AF-K1R8G1-F1
#
_cell.length_a   1.000
_cell.length_b   1.000
_cell.length_c   1.000
_cell.angle_alpha   90.00
_cell.angle_beta   90.00
_cell.angle_gamma   90.00
#
_symmetry.space_group_name_H-M   'P 1'
#
loop_
_entity.id
_entity.type
_entity.pdbx_description
1 polymer ?
#
loop_
_entity_poly.entity_id
_entity_poly.type
_entity_poly.pdbx_seq_one_letter_code
_entity_poly.pdbx_strand_id
1 'polypeptide(L)'
;MARSSNQKQKILYIEKMFREESDELHALTVAGIQEKLERLGITAERKALYSDIETLRDILGMDICSDKNGTYYLASRDFEFEELQLLADAVACSKFISEEKSRALIGKIAHL
;
A
#
# COMPACT_ATOMS: atom_id res chain seq x y z
N MET A 1 13.92 7.25 26.04
CA MET A 1 13.29 8.35 25.28
C MET A 1 11.80 8.04 25.18
N ALA A 2 10.93 9.00 25.48
CA ALA A 2 9.49 8.78 25.42
C ALA A 2 9.10 8.30 24.01
N ARG A 3 8.33 7.20 23.91
CA ARG A 3 7.77 6.74 22.63
C ARG A 3 7.10 7.94 21.99
N SER A 4 7.57 8.38 20.82
CA SER A 4 6.97 9.51 20.13
C SER A 4 5.47 9.22 19.99
N SER A 5 4.65 10.15 20.44
CA SER A 5 3.22 10.13 20.15
C SER A 5 3.07 9.89 18.64
N ASN A 6 2.21 8.96 18.24
CA ASN A 6 1.89 8.62 16.85
C ASN A 6 2.74 7.53 16.16
N GLN A 7 3.61 6.78 16.86
CA GLN A 7 4.37 5.67 16.21
C GLN A 7 3.49 4.62 15.52
N LYS A 8 2.36 4.25 16.12
CA LYS A 8 1.41 3.31 15.51
C LYS A 8 0.73 3.90 14.27
N GLN A 9 0.45 5.20 14.27
CA GLN A 9 -0.15 5.86 13.11
C GLN A 9 0.85 5.98 11.96
N LYS A 10 2.12 6.29 12.27
CA LYS A 10 3.20 6.40 11.30
C LYS A 10 3.30 5.16 10.40
N ILE A 11 3.43 3.97 10.99
CA ILE A 11 3.59 2.74 10.19
C ILE A 11 2.36 2.43 9.34
N LEU A 12 1.15 2.73 9.83
CA LEU A 12 -0.10 2.58 9.06
C LEU A 12 -0.15 3.55 7.87
N TYR A 13 0.33 4.78 8.03
CA TYR A 13 0.40 5.72 6.91
C TYR A 13 1.47 5.33 5.88
N ILE A 14 2.61 4.81 6.32
CA ILE A 14 3.65 4.31 5.40
C ILE A 14 3.11 3.14 4.57
N GLU A 15 2.44 2.18 5.23
CA GLU A 15 1.78 1.06 4.55
C GLU A 15 0.78 1.52 3.50
N LYS A 16 -0.08 2.48 3.88
CA LYS A 16 -1.05 3.11 2.97
C LYS A 16 -0.38 3.76 1.76
N MET A 17 0.71 4.50 1.96
CA MET A 17 1.46 5.12 0.86
C MET A 17 2.02 4.08 -0.11
N PHE A 18 2.55 2.96 0.39
CA PHE A 18 3.04 1.89 -0.49
C PHE A 18 1.91 1.26 -1.32
N ARG A 19 0.73 1.04 -0.73
CA ARG A 19 -0.40 0.44 -1.45
C ARG A 19 -1.07 1.37 -2.45
N GLU A 20 -1.23 2.64 -2.11
CA GLU A 20 -2.03 3.57 -2.92
C GLU A 20 -1.20 4.39 -3.91
N GLU A 21 0.10 4.61 -3.62
CA GLU A 21 0.89 5.61 -4.32
C GLU A 21 2.22 5.08 -4.87
N SER A 22 2.48 3.76 -4.75
CA SER A 22 3.72 3.17 -5.25
C SER A 22 3.51 1.94 -6.12
N ASP A 23 4.32 1.87 -7.17
CA ASP A 23 4.52 0.75 -8.08
C ASP A 23 5.91 0.92 -8.73
N GLU A 24 6.28 0.05 -9.68
CA GLU A 24 7.56 0.09 -10.38
C GLU A 24 7.87 1.44 -11.06
N LEU A 25 6.84 2.17 -11.51
CA LEU A 25 6.96 3.47 -12.17
C LEU A 25 6.87 4.65 -11.17
N HIS A 26 6.26 4.43 -10.01
CA HIS A 26 5.97 5.45 -9.00
C HIS A 26 6.70 5.17 -7.67
N ALA A 27 8.02 4.99 -7.72
CA ALA A 27 8.79 4.70 -6.51
C ALA A 27 8.86 5.88 -5.53
N LEU A 28 8.77 5.58 -4.24
CA LEU A 28 8.83 6.53 -3.13
C LEU A 28 10.27 6.71 -2.63
N THR A 29 10.67 7.95 -2.35
CA THR A 29 11.92 8.21 -1.61
C THR A 29 11.64 8.29 -0.11
N VAL A 30 12.63 7.95 0.72
CA VAL A 30 12.53 8.14 2.19
C VAL A 30 12.24 9.59 2.54
N ALA A 31 12.83 10.54 1.80
CA ALA A 31 12.57 11.97 1.96
C ALA A 31 11.11 12.32 1.63
N GLY A 32 10.55 11.76 0.56
CA GLY A 32 9.15 11.97 0.18
C GLY A 32 8.17 11.36 1.20
N ILE A 33 8.47 10.18 1.73
CA ILE A 33 7.70 9.57 2.83
C ILE A 33 7.74 10.48 4.06
N GLN A 34 8.92 10.98 4.42
CA GLN A 34 9.09 11.89 5.56
C GLN A 34 8.26 13.18 5.38
N GLU A 35 8.33 13.82 4.20
CA GLU A 35 7.57 15.04 3.92
C GLU A 35 6.06 14.82 4.03
N LYS A 36 5.54 13.71 3.49
CA LYS A 36 4.12 13.37 3.59
C LYS A 36 3.69 13.15 5.05
N LEU A 37 4.51 12.47 5.85
CA LEU A 37 4.25 12.27 7.27
C LEU A 37 4.27 13.60 8.05
N GLU A 38 5.20 14.51 7.74
CA GLU A 38 5.28 15.83 8.37
C GLU A 38 4.03 16.67 8.11
N ARG A 39 3.46 16.60 6.89
CA ARG A 39 2.17 17.24 6.55
C ARG A 39 1.00 16.71 7.38
N LEU A 40 1.10 15.47 7.87
CA LEU A 40 0.13 14.85 8.79
C LEU A 40 0.47 15.12 10.27
N GLY A 41 1.49 15.94 10.56
CA GLY A 41 1.95 16.22 11.92
C GLY A 41 2.75 15.08 12.56
N ILE A 42 3.27 14.15 11.76
CA ILE A 42 4.04 13.00 12.21
C ILE A 42 5.51 13.21 11.87
N THR A 43 6.33 13.46 12.88
CA THR A 43 7.79 13.52 12.71
C THR A 43 8.39 12.13 12.68
N ALA A 44 9.17 11.82 11.64
CA ALA A 44 9.85 10.54 11.49
C ALA A 44 11.32 10.75 11.08
N GLU A 45 12.23 10.12 11.81
CA GLU A 45 13.64 10.08 11.44
C GLU A 45 13.90 9.03 10.36
N ARG A 46 14.85 9.27 9.46
CA ARG A 46 15.22 8.32 8.39
C ARG A 46 15.50 6.91 8.90
N LYS A 47 16.22 6.78 10.02
CA LYS A 47 16.52 5.46 10.64
C LYS A 47 15.25 4.73 11.07
N ALA A 48 14.26 5.45 11.57
CA ALA A 48 12.98 4.88 11.94
C ALA A 48 12.19 4.43 10.71
N LEU A 49 12.23 5.21 9.62
CA LEU A 49 11.56 4.86 8.36
C LEU A 49 12.12 3.57 7.75
N TYR A 50 13.45 3.38 7.73
CA TYR A 50 14.04 2.12 7.29
C TYR A 50 13.55 0.94 8.13
N SER A 51 13.53 1.08 9.46
CA SER A 51 13.02 0.04 10.35
C SER A 51 11.53 -0.25 10.14
N ASP A 52 10.72 0.76 9.85
CA ASP A 52 9.30 0.56 9.55
C ASP A 52 9.13 -0.19 8.23
N ILE A 53 9.89 0.17 7.18
CA ILE A 53 9.86 -0.50 5.87
C ILE A 53 10.23 -1.99 6.02
N GLU A 54 11.29 -2.31 6.76
CA GLU A 54 11.63 -3.72 7.03
C GLU A 54 10.52 -4.42 7.84
N THR A 55 9.88 -3.72 8.78
CA THR A 55 8.74 -4.29 9.52
C THR A 55 7.56 -4.61 8.58
N LEU A 56 7.28 -3.76 7.60
CA LEU A 56 6.24 -4.02 6.59
C LEU A 56 6.59 -5.23 5.71
N ARG A 57 7.86 -5.42 5.35
CA ARG A 57 8.32 -6.63 4.64
C ARG A 57 8.19 -7.88 5.51
N ASP A 58 8.79 -7.87 6.70
CA ASP A 58 8.95 -9.07 7.52
C ASP A 58 7.64 -9.53 8.17
N ILE A 59 6.78 -8.59 8.58
CA ILE A 59 5.58 -8.90 9.37
C ILE A 59 4.32 -8.94 8.49
N LEU A 60 4.17 -8.00 7.56
CA LEU A 60 3.01 -7.96 6.66
C LEU A 60 3.26 -8.71 5.34
N GLY A 61 4.49 -9.16 5.07
CA GLY A 61 4.82 -9.87 3.84
C GLY A 61 4.76 -8.99 2.59
N MET A 62 4.86 -7.66 2.74
CA MET A 62 4.80 -6.75 1.61
C MET A 62 6.08 -6.86 0.78
N ASP A 63 5.94 -7.08 -0.53
CA ASP A 63 7.04 -7.16 -1.48
C ASP A 63 7.58 -5.77 -1.85
N ILE A 64 8.11 -5.07 -0.87
CA ILE A 64 8.67 -3.73 -1.07
C ILE A 64 10.07 -3.88 -1.65
N CYS A 65 10.28 -3.52 -2.91
CA CYS A 65 11.60 -3.50 -3.53
C CYS A 65 12.32 -2.17 -3.26
N SER A 66 13.66 -2.19 -3.37
CA SER A 66 14.48 -0.98 -3.30
C SER A 66 15.42 -0.89 -4.50
N ASP A 67 15.49 0.27 -5.14
CA ASP A 67 16.40 0.52 -6.26
C ASP A 67 17.73 1.16 -5.80
N LYS A 68 18.75 1.14 -6.67
CA LYS A 68 20.08 1.75 -6.46
C LYS A 68 20.03 3.24 -6.15
N ASN A 69 18.95 3.91 -6.52
CA ASN A 69 18.71 5.32 -6.25
C ASN A 69 18.19 5.60 -4.82
N GLY A 70 18.01 4.56 -3.99
CA GLY A 70 17.47 4.70 -2.63
C GLY A 70 15.97 4.99 -2.58
N THR A 71 15.25 4.60 -3.64
CA THR A 71 13.80 4.61 -3.73
C THR A 71 13.23 3.23 -3.40
N TYR A 72 11.97 3.21 -2.99
CA TYR A 72 11.23 2.03 -2.57
C TYR A 72 9.87 1.98 -3.27
N TYR A 73 9.42 0.80 -3.66
CA TYR A 73 8.09 0.61 -4.27
C TYR A 73 7.55 -0.76 -3.91
N LEU A 74 6.22 -0.91 -3.95
CA LEU A 74 5.56 -2.20 -3.81
C LEU A 74 5.58 -2.92 -5.17
N ALA A 75 6.30 -4.06 -5.25
CA ALA A 75 6.56 -4.77 -6.50
C ALA A 75 5.44 -5.75 -6.88
N SER A 76 4.72 -6.28 -5.91
CA SER A 76 3.55 -7.13 -6.16
C SER A 76 2.37 -6.67 -5.31
N ARG A 77 1.19 -6.73 -5.92
CA ARG A 77 -0.09 -6.60 -5.21
C ARG A 77 -0.63 -7.98 -4.91
N ASP A 78 -1.62 -8.05 -4.03
CA ASP A 78 -2.27 -9.32 -3.70
C ASP A 78 -2.98 -9.94 -4.92
N PHE A 79 -3.36 -9.11 -5.91
CA PHE A 79 -3.88 -9.51 -7.20
C PHE A 79 -3.23 -8.68 -8.31
N GLU A 80 -2.88 -9.35 -9.40
CA GLU A 80 -2.50 -8.69 -10.64
C GLU A 80 -3.73 -8.18 -11.40
N PHE A 81 -3.52 -7.26 -12.35
CA PHE A 81 -4.63 -6.65 -13.12
C PHE A 81 -5.49 -7.70 -13.83
N GLU A 82 -4.85 -8.71 -14.42
CA GLU A 82 -5.53 -9.80 -15.12
C GLU A 82 -6.39 -10.65 -14.17
N GLU A 83 -5.93 -10.84 -12.93
CA GLU A 83 -6.67 -11.58 -11.90
C GLU A 83 -7.86 -10.78 -11.39
N LEU A 84 -7.70 -9.47 -11.18
CA LEU A 84 -8.81 -8.57 -10.84
C LEU A 84 -9.87 -8.53 -11.94
N GLN A 85 -9.43 -8.48 -13.21
CA GLN A 85 -10.35 -8.51 -14.35
C GLN A 85 -11.12 -9.84 -14.39
N LEU A 86 -10.43 -10.97 -14.21
CA LEU A 86 -11.07 -12.28 -14.13
C LEU A 86 -12.10 -12.35 -12.99
N LEU A 87 -11.78 -11.82 -11.81
CA LEU A 87 -12.70 -11.78 -10.67
C LEU A 87 -13.91 -10.90 -10.96
N ALA A 88 -13.70 -9.73 -11.56
CA ALA A 88 -14.77 -8.81 -11.95
C ALA A 88 -15.71 -9.47 -12.98
N ASP A 89 -15.16 -10.15 -13.99
CA ASP A 89 -15.93 -10.86 -15.01
C ASP A 89 -16.73 -12.05 -14.42
N ALA A 90 -16.11 -12.82 -13.52
CA ALA A 90 -16.79 -13.91 -12.81
C ALA A 90 -17.97 -13.41 -11.96
N VAL A 91 -17.81 -12.26 -11.29
CA VAL A 91 -18.86 -11.62 -10.51
C VAL A 91 -19.96 -11.04 -11.42
N ALA A 92 -19.60 -10.45 -12.55
CA ALA A 92 -20.54 -9.94 -13.55
C ALA A 92 -21.40 -11.05 -14.17
N CYS A 93 -20.82 -12.24 -14.39
CA CYS A 93 -21.48 -13.40 -15.00
C CYS A 93 -22.21 -14.30 -14.00
N SER A 94 -22.13 -14.00 -12.69
CA SER A 94 -22.71 -14.84 -11.64
C SER A 94 -24.23 -14.82 -11.67
N LYS A 95 -24.85 -15.98 -11.95
CA LYS A 95 -26.31 -16.16 -11.96
C LYS A 95 -26.96 -16.09 -10.56
N PHE A 96 -26.17 -16.09 -9.50
CA PHE A 96 -26.65 -16.12 -8.11
C PHE A 96 -26.70 -14.73 -7.45
N ILE A 97 -26.13 -13.71 -8.08
CA ILE A 97 -26.00 -12.36 -7.53
C ILE A 97 -26.86 -11.42 -8.37
N SER A 98 -27.60 -10.52 -7.71
CA SER A 98 -28.35 -9.49 -8.44
C SER A 98 -27.41 -8.49 -9.10
N GLU A 99 -27.86 -7.85 -10.18
CA GLU A 99 -27.08 -6.86 -10.93
C GLU A 99 -26.56 -5.73 -10.04
N GLU A 100 -27.39 -5.26 -9.10
CA GLU A 100 -27.00 -4.25 -8.11
C GLU A 100 -25.84 -4.72 -7.21
N LYS A 101 -25.93 -5.94 -6.68
CA LYS A 101 -24.88 -6.52 -5.83
C LYS A 101 -23.61 -6.83 -6.62
N SER A 102 -23.75 -7.23 -7.88
CA SER A 102 -22.63 -7.50 -8.79
C SER A 102 -21.84 -6.22 -9.05
N ARG A 103 -22.51 -5.11 -9.43
CA ARG A 103 -21.87 -3.79 -9.58
C ARG A 103 -21.15 -3.33 -8.31
N ALA A 104 -21.81 -3.46 -7.16
CA ALA A 104 -21.20 -3.07 -5.88
C ALA A 104 -19.95 -3.88 -5.55
N LEU A 105 -19.94 -5.18 -5.89
CA LEU A 105 -18.80 -6.05 -5.64
C LEU A 105 -17.65 -5.80 -6.64
N ILE A 106 -17.96 -5.56 -7.91
CA ILE A 106 -16.97 -5.15 -8.93
C ILE A 106 -16.27 -3.86 -8.49
N GLY A 107 -17.02 -2.88 -7.96
CA GLY A 107 -16.43 -1.67 -7.40
C GLY A 107 -15.44 -1.94 -6.27
N LYS A 108 -15.73 -2.91 -5.38
CA LYS A 108 -14.80 -3.30 -4.31
C LYS A 108 -13.55 -3.99 -4.87
N ILE A 109 -13.70 -4.84 -5.89
CA ILE A 109 -12.59 -5.53 -6.55
C ILE A 109 -11.66 -4.51 -7.23
N ALA A 110 -12.22 -3.49 -7.88
CA ALA A 110 -11.43 -2.42 -8.51
C ALA A 110 -10.63 -1.55 -7.51
N HIS A 111 -10.86 -1.70 -6.20
CA HIS A 111 -10.13 -1.01 -5.14
C HIS A 111 -9.10 -1.90 -4.42
N LEU A 112 -8.97 -3.16 -4.81
CA LEU A 112 -7.91 -4.08 -4.35
C LEU A 112 -6.62 -3.80 -5.13
#